data_AF-A0A6L4Z3N7-F1
#
_entry.id   AF-A0A6L4Z3N7-F1
#
_cell.length_a   1.000
_cell.length_b   1.000
_cell.length_c   1.000
_cell.angle_alpha   90.00
_cell.angle_beta   90.00
_cell.angle_gamma   90.00
#
_symmetry.space_group_name_H-M   'P 1'
#
loop_
_entity.id
_entity.type
_entity.pdbx_description
1 polymer ?
#
loop_
_entity_poly.entity_id
_entity_poly.type
_entity_poly.pdbx_seq_one_letter_code
_entity_poly.pdbx_strand_id
1 'polypeptide(L)'
;SHKYWLALITSSLFAIHPLQSESVAWTGASASSLVMILNSTALLAYLKTREYSLKSKGFIVWLLTSSIFYALAVLTKEISLFLVLTLFCYEALLLDQTLDLTTRLKRAFISAIPFVLITGSYLLVRILVFGVIVPQLGFLDTPEFEASERPTALFTLPVIILTYLKNFVFPFFLAPLYPVRYIYNPELWNFYLPALLVVIFLVVIALIAWHSLTFRLGVVWLVFPFLPSLNLSAFGPEGLVQDRYFYFSLIGCGIFLGQVFLLLNSWLLKKNSKNLNVSEPPFKILFSTVAIMLVILAILMATTITQNYIWKDEWKLFSASKRSYSESCYANLELARLSIEKELYSQAINYYEEAKTNCPNAKTLYKYLGLLYGQTGDLTKAEDAFRQLVKISQFPNDKAEGYFNLGLVHEQRGDKLKAIEFYRQALTLNPKQEKASQALRELQ
;
A
#
# COMPACT_ATOMS: atom_id res chain seq x y z
N SER A 1 9.91 16.69 -30.73
CA SER A 1 8.85 15.66 -30.78
C SER A 1 9.02 14.57 -29.72
N HIS A 2 10.18 13.91 -29.57
CA HIS A 2 10.37 12.78 -28.63
C HIS A 2 10.04 13.10 -27.14
N LYS A 3 10.43 14.29 -26.64
CA LYS A 3 10.13 14.69 -25.26
C LYS A 3 8.62 14.78 -24.98
N TYR A 4 7.83 15.25 -25.94
CA TYR A 4 6.38 15.34 -25.81
C TYR A 4 5.71 13.96 -25.82
N TRP A 5 6.18 13.04 -26.66
CA TRP A 5 5.70 11.66 -26.67
C TRP A 5 6.02 10.92 -25.37
N LEU A 6 7.23 11.10 -24.83
CA LEU A 6 7.60 10.54 -23.53
C LEU A 6 6.68 11.06 -22.42
N ALA A 7 6.46 12.38 -22.38
CA ALA A 7 5.57 13.01 -21.41
C ALA A 7 4.13 12.51 -21.56
N LEU A 8 3.62 12.44 -22.79
CA LEU A 8 2.28 11.94 -23.08
C LEU A 8 2.11 10.50 -22.59
N ILE A 9 3.00 9.58 -23.00
CA ILE A 9 2.93 8.17 -22.60
C ILE A 9 3.03 8.03 -21.07
N THR A 10 3.98 8.73 -20.44
CA THR A 10 4.16 8.69 -18.98
C THR A 10 2.90 9.18 -18.27
N SER A 11 2.34 10.32 -18.70
CA SER A 11 1.14 10.90 -18.09
C SER A 11 -0.11 10.05 -18.32
N SER A 12 -0.28 9.48 -19.52
CA SER A 12 -1.39 8.57 -19.83
C SER A 12 -1.31 7.30 -18.99
N LEU A 13 -0.14 6.66 -18.93
CA LEU A 13 0.07 5.48 -18.08
C LEU A 13 -0.20 5.82 -16.61
N PHE A 14 0.37 6.93 -16.12
CA PHE A 14 0.15 7.37 -14.75
C PHE A 14 -1.33 7.60 -14.44
N ALA A 15 -2.11 8.15 -15.36
CA ALA A 15 -3.51 8.49 -15.14
C ALA A 15 -4.44 7.27 -15.18
N ILE A 16 -4.14 6.27 -16.00
CA ILE A 16 -5.07 5.17 -16.29
C ILE A 16 -4.64 3.81 -15.75
N HIS A 17 -3.48 3.69 -15.10
CA HIS A 17 -3.04 2.41 -14.58
C HIS A 17 -3.88 1.95 -13.36
N PRO A 18 -4.30 0.68 -13.28
CA PRO A 18 -5.20 0.22 -12.21
C PRO A 18 -4.64 0.33 -10.79
N LEU A 19 -3.31 0.32 -10.63
CA LEU A 19 -2.64 0.59 -9.35
C LEU A 19 -3.00 1.94 -8.72
N GLN A 20 -3.51 2.90 -9.51
CA GLN A 20 -3.94 4.19 -8.97
C GLN A 20 -5.31 4.14 -8.30
N SER A 21 -6.12 3.12 -8.57
CA SER A 21 -7.51 3.05 -8.11
C SER A 21 -7.63 3.19 -6.60
N GLU A 22 -6.78 2.51 -5.82
CA GLU A 22 -6.81 2.64 -4.36
C GLU A 22 -6.58 4.09 -3.91
N SER A 23 -5.60 4.79 -4.50
CA SER A 23 -5.23 6.15 -4.08
C SER A 23 -6.29 7.20 -4.42
N VAL A 24 -7.16 6.89 -5.39
CA VAL A 24 -8.19 7.82 -5.88
C VAL A 24 -9.56 7.48 -5.31
N ALA A 25 -9.91 6.19 -5.23
CA ALA A 25 -11.22 5.73 -4.81
C ALA A 25 -11.37 5.65 -3.28
N TRP A 26 -10.29 5.34 -2.55
CA TRP A 26 -10.35 5.25 -1.10
C TRP A 26 -10.16 6.62 -0.44
N THR A 27 -11.15 7.04 0.36
CA THR A 27 -11.14 8.33 1.06
C THR A 27 -9.89 8.52 1.93
N GLY A 28 -9.42 7.46 2.59
CA GLY A 28 -8.20 7.47 3.41
C GLY A 28 -6.90 7.69 2.63
N ALA A 29 -6.87 7.39 1.32
CA ALA A 29 -5.71 7.62 0.47
C ALA A 29 -5.81 8.87 -0.41
N SER A 30 -6.94 9.60 -0.39
CA SER A 30 -7.16 10.82 -1.18
C SER A 30 -6.05 11.88 -1.04
N ALA A 31 -5.40 11.94 0.12
CA ALA A 31 -4.24 12.79 0.38
C ALA A 31 -3.07 12.55 -0.59
N SER A 32 -2.91 11.35 -1.15
CA SER A 32 -1.84 11.03 -2.12
C SER A 32 -1.96 11.88 -3.40
N SER A 33 -3.19 12.11 -3.88
CA SER A 33 -3.44 12.93 -5.08
C SER A 33 -3.11 14.40 -4.82
N LEU A 34 -3.46 14.92 -3.64
CA LEU A 34 -3.12 16.28 -3.24
C LEU A 34 -1.60 16.46 -3.12
N VAL A 35 -0.91 15.52 -2.49
CA VAL A 35 0.56 15.53 -2.39
C VAL A 35 1.21 15.51 -3.77
N MET A 36 0.66 14.77 -4.73
CA MET A 36 1.18 14.75 -6.10
C MET A 36 1.11 16.11 -6.78
N ILE A 37 -0.01 16.82 -6.65
CA ILE A 37 -0.16 18.18 -7.19
C ILE A 37 0.85 19.13 -6.52
N LEU A 38 0.95 19.08 -5.19
CA LEU A 38 1.82 19.97 -4.42
C LEU A 38 3.30 19.71 -4.72
N ASN A 39 3.74 18.45 -4.70
CA ASN A 39 5.13 18.09 -5.00
C ASN A 39 5.50 18.33 -6.47
N SER A 40 4.59 18.07 -7.41
CA SER A 40 4.85 18.37 -8.83
C SER A 40 4.97 19.87 -9.07
N THR A 41 4.11 20.67 -8.44
CA THR A 41 4.20 22.14 -8.48
C THR A 41 5.50 22.64 -7.83
N ALA A 42 5.87 22.08 -6.68
CA ALA A 42 7.12 22.41 -6.01
C ALA A 42 8.33 22.10 -6.90
N LEU A 43 8.36 20.93 -7.55
CA LEU A 43 9.42 20.57 -8.48
C LEU A 43 9.46 21.49 -9.70
N LEU A 44 8.31 21.76 -10.34
CA LEU A 44 8.26 22.65 -11.51
C LEU A 44 8.71 24.07 -11.18
N ALA A 45 8.27 24.62 -10.04
CA ALA A 45 8.71 25.92 -9.55
C ALA A 45 10.22 25.92 -9.28
N TYR A 46 10.75 24.84 -8.69
CA TYR A 46 12.19 24.69 -8.48
C TYR A 46 12.95 24.69 -9.82
N LEU A 47 12.49 23.93 -10.82
CA LEU A 47 13.15 23.88 -12.12
C LEU A 47 13.15 25.25 -12.82
N LYS A 48 12.08 26.04 -12.65
CA LYS A 48 12.04 27.42 -13.16
C LYS A 48 13.10 28.33 -12.55
N THR A 49 13.58 28.06 -11.32
CA THR A 49 14.69 28.85 -10.74
C THR A 49 15.94 28.83 -11.62
N ARG A 50 16.13 27.78 -12.43
CA ARG A 50 17.30 27.59 -13.30
C ARG A 50 17.28 28.48 -14.54
N GLU A 51 16.14 29.08 -14.87
CA GLU A 51 16.03 30.07 -15.96
C GLU A 51 16.53 31.47 -15.53
N TYR A 52 16.84 31.65 -14.23
CA TYR A 52 17.18 32.93 -13.65
C TYR A 52 18.55 32.92 -12.95
N SER A 53 19.19 34.08 -12.87
CA SER A 53 20.43 34.24 -12.08
C SER A 53 20.13 34.18 -10.58
N LEU A 54 21.07 33.62 -9.80
CA LEU A 54 20.92 33.36 -8.36
C LEU A 54 20.49 34.59 -7.52
N LYS A 55 20.84 35.81 -7.96
CA LYS A 55 20.52 37.06 -7.25
C LYS A 55 19.29 37.79 -7.80
N SER A 56 18.65 37.26 -8.85
CA SER A 56 17.50 37.90 -9.45
C SER A 56 16.24 37.74 -8.59
N LYS A 57 15.32 38.71 -8.70
CA LYS A 57 13.99 38.59 -8.09
C LYS A 57 13.25 37.33 -8.56
N GLY A 58 13.41 36.97 -9.83
CA GLY A 58 12.80 35.76 -10.41
C GLY A 58 13.25 34.48 -9.71
N PHE A 59 14.56 34.33 -9.46
CA PHE A 59 15.10 33.18 -8.72
C PHE A 59 14.48 33.05 -7.33
N ILE A 60 14.43 34.16 -6.58
CA ILE A 60 13.88 34.18 -5.21
C ILE A 60 12.40 33.82 -5.21
N VAL A 61 11.62 34.40 -6.12
CA VAL A 61 10.17 34.12 -6.23
C VAL A 61 9.92 32.64 -6.48
N TRP A 62 10.58 32.04 -7.48
CA TRP A 62 10.37 30.63 -7.82
C TRP A 62 10.87 29.67 -6.73
N LEU A 63 11.96 30.02 -6.03
CA LEU A 63 12.46 29.23 -4.91
C LEU A 63 11.50 29.27 -3.72
N LEU A 64 10.95 30.44 -3.40
CA LEU A 64 9.93 30.60 -2.36
C LEU A 64 8.64 29.86 -2.73
N THR A 65 8.18 29.98 -3.97
CA THR A 65 7.03 29.22 -4.47
C THR A 65 7.26 27.72 -4.29
N SER A 66 8.40 27.20 -4.73
CA SER A 66 8.76 25.80 -4.55
C SER A 66 8.75 25.37 -3.08
N SER A 67 9.35 26.18 -2.21
CA SER A 67 9.45 25.92 -0.78
C SER A 67 8.08 25.91 -0.10
N ILE A 68 7.19 26.84 -0.45
CA ILE A 68 5.82 26.91 0.09
C ILE A 68 5.02 25.68 -0.32
N PHE A 69 5.04 25.31 -1.60
CA PHE A 69 4.32 24.12 -2.08
C PHE A 69 4.85 22.83 -1.46
N TYR A 70 6.17 22.74 -1.27
CA TYR A 70 6.75 21.61 -0.55
C TYR A 70 6.32 21.57 0.93
N ALA A 71 6.32 22.70 1.64
CA ALA A 71 5.85 22.76 3.03
C ALA A 71 4.38 22.31 3.15
N LEU A 72 3.52 22.73 2.23
CA LEU A 72 2.12 22.27 2.17
C LEU A 72 2.03 20.77 1.89
N ALA A 73 2.88 20.22 1.03
CA ALA A 73 2.92 18.78 0.74
C ALA A 73 3.30 17.95 1.98
N VAL A 74 4.29 18.42 2.74
CA VAL A 74 4.75 17.77 3.98
C VAL A 74 3.70 17.81 5.08
N LEU A 75 2.97 18.93 5.20
CA LEU A 75 1.83 19.04 6.12
C LEU A 75 0.63 18.17 5.70
N THR A 76 0.55 17.77 4.43
CA THR A 76 -0.51 16.88 3.94
C THR A 76 -0.20 15.41 4.25
N LYS A 77 1.02 14.94 3.94
CA LYS A 77 1.42 13.54 4.19
C LYS A 77 2.95 13.40 4.19
N GLU A 78 3.49 12.58 5.08
CA GLU A 78 4.95 12.35 5.18
C GLU A 78 5.58 11.72 3.94
N ILE A 79 4.81 11.02 3.09
CA ILE A 79 5.37 10.45 1.87
C ILE A 79 6.00 11.54 0.99
N SER A 80 5.53 12.78 1.06
CA SER A 80 6.07 13.92 0.32
C SER A 80 7.56 14.18 0.56
N LEU A 81 8.13 13.69 1.67
CA LEU A 81 9.55 13.82 2.01
C LEU A 81 10.49 13.27 0.93
N PHE A 82 10.03 12.36 0.06
CA PHE A 82 10.83 11.87 -1.07
C PHE A 82 11.32 13.01 -1.98
N LEU A 83 10.60 14.15 -2.04
CA LEU A 83 10.93 15.24 -2.95
C LEU A 83 12.34 15.81 -2.69
N VAL A 84 12.79 15.83 -1.42
CA VAL A 84 14.15 16.30 -1.07
C VAL A 84 15.21 15.44 -1.75
N LEU A 85 15.04 14.12 -1.68
CA LEU A 85 15.95 13.16 -2.32
C LEU A 85 15.86 13.25 -3.85
N THR A 86 14.65 13.40 -4.39
CA THR A 86 14.44 13.60 -5.83
C THR A 86 15.14 14.86 -6.33
N LEU A 87 15.01 16.00 -5.63
CA LEU A 87 15.68 17.27 -5.99
C LEU A 87 17.19 17.16 -5.89
N PHE A 88 17.70 16.56 -4.81
CA PHE A 88 19.12 16.32 -4.64
C PHE A 88 19.69 15.49 -5.79
N CYS A 89 19.03 14.38 -6.13
CA CYS A 89 19.43 13.54 -7.26
C CYS A 89 19.27 14.24 -8.61
N TYR A 90 18.29 15.12 -8.76
CA TYR A 90 18.13 15.90 -9.98
C TYR A 90 19.33 16.84 -10.20
N GLU A 91 19.76 17.55 -9.15
CA GLU A 91 20.95 18.40 -9.18
C GLU A 91 22.25 17.64 -9.36
N ALA A 92 22.40 16.55 -8.60
CA ALA A 92 23.62 15.78 -8.55
C ALA A 92 23.81 14.91 -9.80
N LEU A 93 22.73 14.29 -10.31
CA LEU A 93 22.81 13.26 -11.35
C LEU A 93 22.30 13.72 -12.71
N LEU A 94 21.44 14.73 -12.80
CA LEU A 94 20.72 15.07 -14.03
C LEU A 94 21.12 16.42 -14.64
N LEU A 95 21.30 17.46 -13.82
CA LEU A 95 21.61 18.81 -14.29
C LEU A 95 23.10 19.03 -14.59
N ASP A 96 23.39 19.77 -15.67
CA ASP A 96 24.73 20.19 -16.14
C ASP A 96 25.80 19.12 -16.05
N GLN A 97 25.71 18.12 -16.94
CA GLN A 97 26.69 17.02 -17.04
C GLN A 97 28.10 17.48 -17.46
N THR A 98 28.28 18.75 -17.82
CA THR A 98 29.58 19.34 -18.16
C THR A 98 30.44 19.63 -16.93
N LEU A 99 29.81 19.76 -15.75
CA LEU A 99 30.51 20.01 -14.49
C LEU A 99 31.01 18.70 -13.88
N ASP A 100 32.10 18.80 -13.13
CA ASP A 100 32.65 17.71 -12.33
C ASP A 100 31.68 17.29 -11.22
N LEU A 101 31.77 16.02 -10.81
CA LEU A 101 30.85 15.45 -9.82
C LEU A 101 30.89 16.20 -8.48
N THR A 102 32.05 16.71 -8.07
CA THR A 102 32.19 17.39 -6.77
C THR A 102 31.44 18.72 -6.76
N THR A 103 31.54 19.50 -7.84
CA THR A 103 30.79 20.75 -8.01
C THR A 103 29.29 20.50 -8.06
N ARG A 104 28.86 19.44 -8.77
CA ARG A 104 27.44 19.05 -8.85
C ARG A 104 26.87 18.64 -7.50
N LEU A 105 27.62 17.87 -6.72
CA LEU A 105 27.21 17.49 -5.37
C LEU A 105 27.13 18.71 -4.44
N LYS A 106 28.13 19.60 -4.46
CA LYS A 106 28.08 20.86 -3.69
C LYS A 106 26.85 21.69 -4.04
N ARG A 107 26.55 21.84 -5.33
CA ARG A 107 25.35 22.53 -5.81
C ARG A 107 24.06 21.86 -5.34
N ALA A 108 24.01 20.53 -5.38
CA ALA A 108 22.88 19.74 -4.90
C ALA A 108 22.63 19.96 -3.40
N PHE A 109 23.68 19.92 -2.58
CA PHE A 109 23.59 20.22 -1.15
C PHE A 109 23.06 21.63 -0.89
N ILE A 110 23.65 22.64 -1.53
CA ILE A 110 23.24 24.04 -1.36
C ILE A 110 21.77 24.23 -1.75
N SER A 111 21.36 23.65 -2.86
CA SER A 111 20.00 23.81 -3.37
C SER A 111 18.95 23.04 -2.55
N ALA A 112 19.37 21.98 -1.84
CA ALA A 112 18.50 21.21 -0.95
C ALA A 112 18.25 21.89 0.41
N ILE A 113 19.06 22.87 0.83
CA ILE A 113 18.98 23.51 2.16
C ILE A 113 17.55 23.95 2.54
N PRO A 114 16.81 24.71 1.71
CA PRO A 114 15.47 25.17 2.11
C PRO A 114 14.51 24.01 2.40
N PHE A 115 14.58 22.96 1.59
CA PHE A 115 13.73 21.78 1.72
C PHE A 115 14.11 20.95 2.94
N VAL A 116 15.41 20.76 3.20
CA VAL A 116 15.90 20.07 4.41
C VAL A 116 15.49 20.81 5.68
N LEU A 117 15.53 22.15 5.69
CA LEU A 117 15.07 22.95 6.83
C LEU A 117 13.56 22.77 7.08
N ILE A 118 12.75 22.74 6.02
CA ILE A 118 11.31 22.47 6.12
C ILE A 118 11.07 21.06 6.67
N THR A 119 11.75 20.04 6.12
CA THR A 119 11.68 18.66 6.60
C THR A 119 12.05 18.56 8.07
N GLY A 120 13.18 19.15 8.47
CA GLY A 120 13.66 19.13 9.85
C GLY A 120 12.68 19.81 10.80
N SER A 121 12.11 20.94 10.40
CA SER A 121 11.10 21.66 11.19
C SER A 121 9.83 20.82 11.36
N TYR A 122 9.35 20.18 10.29
CA TYR A 122 8.20 19.29 10.34
C TYR A 122 8.44 18.07 11.25
N LEU A 123 9.59 17.40 11.09
CA LEU A 123 9.93 16.24 11.91
C LEU A 123 10.09 16.61 13.38
N LEU A 124 10.66 17.79 13.67
CA LEU A 124 10.75 18.31 15.03
C LEU A 124 9.36 18.49 15.64
N VAL A 125 8.45 19.20 14.96
CA VAL A 125 7.06 19.37 15.44
C VAL A 125 6.38 18.02 15.63
N ARG A 126 6.56 17.09 14.68
CA ARG A 126 5.98 15.74 14.77
C ARG A 126 6.47 14.97 15.99
N ILE A 127 7.77 14.99 16.28
CA ILE A 127 8.35 14.36 17.47
C ILE A 127 7.83 15.04 18.75
N LEU A 128 7.75 16.37 18.77
CA LEU A 128 7.24 17.10 19.94
C LEU A 128 5.77 16.81 20.25
N VAL A 129 4.95 16.58 19.22
CA VAL A 129 3.51 16.31 19.37
C VAL A 129 3.21 14.83 19.63
N PHE A 130 3.84 13.92 18.88
CA PHE A 130 3.52 12.48 18.92
C PHE A 130 4.53 11.62 19.69
N GLY A 131 5.68 12.19 20.09
CA GLY A 131 6.76 11.46 20.77
C GLY A 131 7.56 10.50 19.87
N VAL A 132 7.10 10.23 18.65
CA VAL A 132 7.71 9.29 17.70
C VAL A 132 7.71 9.84 16.27
N ILE A 133 8.69 9.41 15.46
CA ILE A 133 8.77 9.77 14.03
C ILE A 133 7.75 8.96 13.22
N VAL A 134 7.69 7.65 13.46
CA VAL A 134 6.78 6.72 12.77
C VAL A 134 5.94 6.02 13.84
N PRO A 135 4.63 6.30 13.95
CA PRO A 135 3.73 5.52 14.78
C PRO A 135 3.72 4.07 14.29
N GLN A 136 3.77 3.11 15.21
CA GLN A 136 3.50 1.71 14.86
C GLN A 136 2.00 1.59 14.56
N LEU A 137 1.64 1.47 13.28
CA LEU A 137 0.25 1.30 12.83
C LEU A 137 -0.11 -0.20 12.83
N GLY A 138 -0.53 -0.70 13.99
CA GLY A 138 -1.19 -2.01 14.09
C GLY A 138 -2.68 -1.87 13.79
N PHE A 139 -3.16 -2.48 12.69
CA PHE A 139 -4.60 -2.48 12.33
C PHE A 139 -5.41 -3.55 13.07
N LEU A 140 -4.74 -4.47 13.78
CA LEU A 140 -5.35 -5.48 14.62
C LEU A 140 -4.57 -5.52 15.93
N ASP A 141 -5.27 -5.63 17.05
CA ASP A 141 -4.72 -6.03 18.36
C ASP A 141 -4.21 -7.48 18.28
N THR A 142 -3.30 -7.76 17.35
CA THR A 142 -2.57 -9.01 17.29
C THR A 142 -1.34 -8.86 18.18
N PRO A 143 -1.29 -9.51 19.35
CA PRO A 143 -0.13 -9.49 20.24
C PRO A 143 1.13 -10.15 19.62
N GLU A 144 1.07 -10.56 18.35
CA GLU A 144 2.16 -11.15 17.57
C GLU A 144 3.00 -10.10 16.81
N PHE A 145 2.71 -8.80 16.93
CA PHE A 145 3.48 -7.76 16.23
C PHE A 145 4.78 -7.38 16.96
N GLU A 146 5.54 -8.39 17.35
CA GLU A 146 6.97 -8.24 17.57
C GLU A 146 7.67 -8.37 16.20
N ALA A 147 7.73 -7.27 15.44
CA ALA A 147 8.71 -7.09 14.38
C ALA A 147 10.14 -6.96 14.96
N SER A 148 10.48 -7.79 15.96
CA SER A 148 11.70 -7.72 16.77
C SER A 148 12.89 -8.45 16.15
N GLU A 149 12.71 -9.17 15.05
CA GLU A 149 13.82 -9.74 14.28
C GLU A 149 13.96 -9.05 12.91
N ARG A 150 14.82 -8.01 12.86
CA ARG A 150 15.30 -7.35 11.63
C ARG A 150 15.60 -8.28 10.43
N PRO A 151 16.08 -9.54 10.57
CA PRO A 151 16.24 -10.44 9.42
C PRO A 151 14.93 -10.75 8.67
N THR A 152 13.79 -10.87 9.36
CA THR A 152 12.49 -11.19 8.71
C THR A 152 12.10 -10.16 7.67
N ALA A 153 12.26 -8.87 7.98
CA ALA A 153 12.01 -7.79 7.04
C ALA A 153 12.89 -7.91 5.79
N LEU A 154 14.18 -8.19 5.96
CA LEU A 154 15.12 -8.37 4.85
C LEU A 154 14.77 -9.59 3.98
N PHE A 155 14.31 -10.68 4.60
CA PHE A 155 13.87 -11.87 3.87
C PHE A 155 12.57 -11.64 3.09
N THR A 156 11.69 -10.74 3.55
CA THR A 156 10.42 -10.44 2.88
C THR A 156 10.55 -9.42 1.73
N LEU A 157 11.56 -8.54 1.77
CA LEU A 157 11.75 -7.47 0.77
C LEU A 157 11.73 -7.95 -0.69
N PRO A 158 12.42 -9.03 -1.09
CA PRO A 158 12.43 -9.46 -2.48
C PRO A 158 11.03 -9.81 -3.02
N VAL A 159 10.21 -10.48 -2.21
CA VAL A 159 8.83 -10.85 -2.58
C VAL A 159 7.95 -9.61 -2.71
N ILE A 160 8.12 -8.62 -1.84
CA ILE A 160 7.38 -7.36 -1.92
C ILE A 160 7.72 -6.63 -3.23
N ILE A 161 9.01 -6.47 -3.54
CA ILE A 161 9.45 -5.81 -4.78
C ILE A 161 8.90 -6.54 -6.00
N LEU A 162 9.00 -7.87 -6.04
CA LEU A 162 8.44 -8.66 -7.14
C LEU A 162 6.92 -8.57 -7.24
N THR A 163 6.21 -8.48 -6.11
CA THR A 163 4.75 -8.28 -6.11
C THR A 163 4.40 -6.94 -6.77
N TYR A 164 5.11 -5.86 -6.46
CA TYR A 164 4.88 -4.57 -7.12
C TYR A 164 5.22 -4.60 -8.62
N LEU A 165 6.33 -5.25 -9.00
CA LEU A 165 6.68 -5.42 -10.42
C LEU A 165 5.64 -6.26 -11.16
N LYS A 166 5.16 -7.34 -10.55
CA LYS A 166 4.08 -8.18 -11.08
C LYS A 166 2.80 -7.35 -11.24
N ASN A 167 2.38 -6.62 -10.21
CA ASN A 167 1.14 -5.85 -10.24
C ASN A 167 1.20 -4.67 -11.23
N PHE A 168 2.41 -4.15 -11.50
CA PHE A 168 2.63 -3.17 -12.56
C PHE A 168 2.50 -3.80 -13.96
N VAL A 169 3.14 -4.95 -14.22
CA VAL A 169 3.12 -5.58 -15.55
C VAL A 169 1.79 -6.28 -15.84
N PHE A 170 1.19 -6.89 -14.82
CA PHE A 170 -0.04 -7.67 -14.88
C PHE A 170 -1.04 -7.18 -13.82
N PRO A 171 -1.70 -6.02 -14.05
CA PRO A 171 -2.63 -5.41 -13.09
C PRO A 171 -4.01 -6.09 -13.08
N PHE A 172 -4.04 -7.42 -13.02
CA PHE A 172 -5.26 -8.22 -12.91
C PHE A 172 -5.37 -8.75 -11.48
N PHE A 173 -6.59 -8.81 -10.94
CA PHE A 173 -6.85 -9.28 -9.57
C PHE A 173 -6.22 -8.43 -8.46
N LEU A 174 -6.05 -7.13 -8.72
CA LEU A 174 -5.65 -6.17 -7.70
C LEU A 174 -6.71 -6.14 -6.58
N ALA A 175 -6.26 -6.22 -5.34
CA ALA A 175 -7.11 -6.24 -4.17
C ALA A 175 -6.45 -5.41 -3.07
N PRO A 176 -7.22 -4.88 -2.11
CA PRO A 176 -6.65 -4.16 -0.96
C PRO A 176 -5.79 -5.07 -0.07
N LEU A 177 -5.94 -6.40 -0.18
CA LEU A 177 -5.23 -7.40 0.59
C LEU A 177 -4.51 -8.36 -0.34
N TYR A 178 -3.19 -8.45 -0.19
CA TYR A 178 -2.33 -9.33 -0.95
C TYR A 178 -1.85 -10.50 -0.09
N PRO A 179 -1.67 -11.71 -0.66
CA PRO A 179 -1.22 -12.90 0.06
C PRO A 179 0.29 -12.86 0.34
N VAL A 180 0.80 -11.73 0.87
CA VAL A 180 2.21 -11.57 1.24
C VAL A 180 2.33 -11.66 2.75
N ARG A 181 3.20 -12.56 3.21
CA ARG A 181 3.47 -12.81 4.63
C ARG A 181 4.94 -12.57 4.93
N TYR A 182 5.23 -12.34 6.21
CA TYR A 182 6.60 -12.31 6.69
C TYR A 182 7.28 -13.66 6.45
N ILE A 183 8.55 -13.60 6.07
CA ILE A 183 9.38 -14.78 5.80
C ILE A 183 10.34 -14.93 6.97
N TYR A 184 10.11 -15.97 7.76
CA TYR A 184 10.98 -16.32 8.88
C TYR A 184 12.13 -17.22 8.45
N ASN A 185 11.84 -18.16 7.54
CA ASN A 185 12.81 -19.11 7.02
C ASN A 185 13.01 -18.92 5.51
N PRO A 186 14.20 -18.47 5.06
CA PRO A 186 14.48 -18.27 3.65
C PRO A 186 14.66 -19.62 2.92
N GLU A 187 13.82 -19.85 1.93
CA GLU A 187 13.80 -21.02 1.04
C GLU A 187 13.97 -20.59 -0.41
N LEU A 188 14.14 -21.58 -1.31
CA LEU A 188 14.36 -21.31 -2.74
C LEU A 188 13.23 -20.47 -3.34
N TRP A 189 11.98 -20.84 -3.07
CA TRP A 189 10.80 -20.23 -3.71
C TRP A 189 10.33 -18.94 -3.02
N ASN A 190 10.49 -18.83 -1.70
CA ASN A 190 10.04 -17.66 -0.95
C ASN A 190 11.12 -16.55 -0.87
N PHE A 191 12.41 -16.86 -1.00
CA PHE A 191 13.49 -15.88 -0.83
C PHE A 191 14.54 -15.91 -1.94
N TYR A 192 15.26 -17.02 -2.15
CA TYR A 192 16.46 -17.00 -3.00
C TYR A 192 16.15 -16.72 -4.48
N LEU A 193 15.10 -17.35 -5.04
CA LEU A 193 14.66 -17.06 -6.41
C LEU A 193 14.12 -15.62 -6.53
N PRO A 194 13.21 -15.16 -5.64
CA PRO A 194 12.82 -13.74 -5.62
C PRO A 194 13.99 -12.76 -5.54
N ALA A 195 14.97 -13.02 -4.66
CA ALA A 195 16.15 -12.18 -4.48
C ALA A 195 17.01 -12.14 -5.75
N LEU A 196 17.24 -13.29 -6.38
CA LEU A 196 17.98 -13.36 -7.65
C LEU A 196 17.29 -12.52 -8.74
N LEU A 197 15.97 -12.63 -8.88
CA LEU A 197 15.21 -11.86 -9.86
C LEU A 197 15.27 -10.35 -9.59
N VAL A 198 15.21 -9.94 -8.31
CA VAL A 198 15.39 -8.54 -7.91
C VAL A 198 16.81 -8.06 -8.24
N VAL A 199 17.85 -8.84 -7.96
CA VAL A 199 19.23 -8.48 -8.31
C VAL A 199 19.39 -8.33 -9.83
N ILE A 200 18.87 -9.27 -10.62
CA ILE A 200 18.88 -9.17 -12.09
C ILE A 200 18.17 -7.89 -12.54
N PHE A 201 16.99 -7.61 -11.99
CA PHE A 201 16.23 -6.39 -12.30
C PHE A 201 17.02 -5.12 -11.96
N LEU A 202 17.64 -5.05 -10.79
CA LEU A 202 18.46 -3.91 -10.36
C LEU A 202 19.69 -3.73 -11.25
N VAL A 203 20.37 -4.81 -11.63
CA VAL A 203 21.52 -4.77 -12.56
C VAL A 203 21.09 -4.27 -13.94
N VAL A 204 19.99 -4.81 -14.49
CA VAL A 204 19.46 -4.37 -15.78
C VAL A 204 19.10 -2.88 -15.75
N ILE A 205 18.41 -2.43 -14.71
CA ILE A 205 18.08 -1.02 -14.53
C ILE A 205 19.33 -0.15 -14.40
N ALA A 206 20.33 -0.58 -13.63
CA ALA A 206 21.57 0.17 -13.45
C ALA A 206 22.33 0.32 -14.78
N LEU A 207 22.43 -0.76 -15.57
CA LEU A 207 23.06 -0.73 -16.89
C LEU A 207 22.31 0.21 -17.85
N ILE A 208 20.98 0.12 -17.89
CA ILE A 208 20.15 0.98 -18.75
C ILE A 208 20.26 2.45 -18.31
N ALA A 209 20.23 2.72 -17.00
CA ALA A 209 20.38 4.06 -16.44
C ALA A 209 21.77 4.65 -16.71
N TRP A 210 22.82 3.82 -16.77
CA TRP A 210 24.16 4.28 -17.11
C TRP A 210 24.21 4.96 -18.49
N HIS A 211 23.44 4.46 -19.46
CA HIS A 211 23.50 4.92 -20.84
C HIS A 211 22.63 6.15 -21.16
N SER A 212 21.60 6.46 -20.37
CA SER A 212 20.67 7.55 -20.68
C SER A 212 20.28 8.38 -19.46
N LEU A 213 20.31 9.70 -19.65
CA LEU A 213 19.80 10.66 -18.67
C LEU A 213 18.32 10.44 -18.34
N THR A 214 17.52 10.08 -19.35
CA THR A 214 16.09 9.81 -19.18
C THR A 214 15.86 8.58 -18.31
N PHE A 215 16.67 7.54 -18.46
CA PHE A 215 16.56 6.35 -17.63
C PHE A 215 17.03 6.62 -16.19
N ARG A 216 18.07 7.45 -15.98
CA ARG A 216 18.42 7.94 -14.64
C ARG A 216 17.25 8.66 -13.97
N LEU A 217 16.55 9.51 -14.70
CA LEU A 217 15.34 10.18 -14.20
C LEU A 217 14.25 9.16 -13.83
N GLY A 218 14.03 8.14 -14.65
CA GLY A 218 13.12 7.02 -14.36
C GLY A 218 13.48 6.31 -13.05
N VAL A 219 14.76 6.01 -12.80
CA VAL A 219 15.24 5.39 -11.54
C VAL A 219 14.94 6.27 -10.34
N VAL A 220 15.24 7.57 -10.41
CA VAL A 220 14.99 8.51 -9.31
C VAL A 220 13.50 8.49 -8.93
N TRP A 221 12.61 8.56 -9.92
CA TRP A 221 11.16 8.53 -9.70
C TRP A 221 10.62 7.16 -9.30
N LEU A 222 11.30 6.06 -9.67
CA LEU A 222 10.91 4.72 -9.25
C LEU A 222 11.28 4.44 -7.79
N VAL A 223 12.51 4.79 -7.40
CA VAL A 223 13.12 4.34 -6.14
C VAL A 223 12.75 5.23 -4.95
N PHE A 224 12.95 6.56 -5.05
CA PHE A 224 12.82 7.42 -3.88
C PHE A 224 11.40 7.52 -3.31
N PRO A 225 10.34 7.60 -4.13
CA PRO A 225 8.98 7.60 -3.60
C PRO A 225 8.56 6.25 -3.01
N PHE A 226 9.19 5.15 -3.45
CA PHE A 226 8.89 3.80 -2.96
C PHE A 226 9.64 3.44 -1.67
N LEU A 227 10.78 4.08 -1.42
CA LEU A 227 11.66 3.75 -0.31
C LEU A 227 10.95 3.77 1.07
N PRO A 228 10.07 4.74 1.40
CA PRO A 228 9.38 4.74 2.68
C PRO A 228 8.50 3.50 2.92
N SER A 229 7.86 2.98 1.87
CA SER A 229 7.02 1.76 1.97
C SER A 229 7.83 0.48 2.14
N LEU A 230 9.15 0.52 1.95
CA LEU A 230 10.02 -0.63 2.22
C LEU A 230 10.40 -0.76 3.70
N ASN A 231 9.97 0.18 4.56
CA ASN A 231 10.13 0.03 6.00
C ASN A 231 9.06 -0.91 6.58
N LEU A 232 9.29 -2.22 6.43
CA LEU A 232 8.30 -3.25 6.79
C LEU A 232 7.95 -3.26 8.28
N SER A 233 8.88 -2.82 9.13
CA SER A 233 8.66 -2.71 10.58
C SER A 233 7.49 -1.80 10.97
N ALA A 234 7.07 -0.92 10.06
CA ALA A 234 5.93 -0.02 10.27
C ALA A 234 4.56 -0.66 9.97
N PHE A 235 4.51 -1.87 9.37
CA PHE A 235 3.27 -2.43 8.81
C PHE A 235 2.94 -3.85 9.31
N GLY A 236 1.69 -4.05 9.73
CA GLY A 236 1.10 -5.37 9.94
C GLY A 236 1.20 -6.28 8.70
N PRO A 237 1.03 -7.62 8.84
CA PRO A 237 1.06 -8.56 7.71
C PRO A 237 0.14 -8.17 6.55
N GLU A 238 -1.08 -7.70 6.85
CA GLU A 238 -2.06 -7.25 5.86
C GLU A 238 -1.71 -5.87 5.24
N GLY A 239 -0.73 -5.16 5.82
CA GLY A 239 -0.28 -3.84 5.37
C GLY A 239 1.02 -3.85 4.58
N LEU A 240 1.63 -5.02 4.35
CA LEU A 240 2.94 -5.17 3.70
C LEU A 240 2.96 -4.71 2.24
N VAL A 241 1.87 -4.94 1.51
CA VAL A 241 1.71 -4.54 0.11
C VAL A 241 0.38 -3.85 -0.04
N GLN A 242 0.42 -2.61 -0.53
CA GLN A 242 -0.77 -1.83 -0.88
C GLN A 242 -0.47 -1.01 -2.14
N ASP A 243 -1.45 -0.92 -3.04
CA ASP A 243 -1.29 -0.27 -4.35
C ASP A 243 -0.92 1.20 -4.19
N ARG A 244 -1.50 1.86 -3.18
CA ARG A 244 -1.24 3.27 -2.84
C ARG A 244 0.20 3.61 -2.51
N TYR A 245 1.01 2.65 -2.07
CA TYR A 245 2.44 2.88 -1.82
C TYR A 245 3.22 3.08 -3.11
N PHE A 246 2.75 2.52 -4.22
CA PHE A 246 3.41 2.59 -5.52
C PHE A 246 2.98 3.80 -6.37
N TYR A 247 2.04 4.60 -5.86
CA TYR A 247 1.38 5.71 -6.57
C TYR A 247 2.37 6.63 -7.30
N PHE A 248 3.37 7.14 -6.57
CA PHE A 248 4.37 8.07 -7.12
C PHE A 248 5.40 7.38 -8.01
N SER A 249 5.77 6.14 -7.67
CA SER A 249 6.76 5.35 -8.38
C SER A 249 6.33 4.92 -9.78
N LEU A 250 5.02 4.93 -10.02
CA LEU A 250 4.45 4.73 -11.34
C LEU A 250 4.94 5.76 -12.38
N ILE A 251 5.31 6.98 -11.96
CA ILE A 251 5.94 7.97 -12.86
C ILE A 251 7.25 7.41 -13.42
N GLY A 252 8.09 6.81 -12.56
CA GLY A 252 9.34 6.18 -12.97
C GLY A 252 9.09 5.08 -14.00
N CYS A 253 8.13 4.19 -13.71
CA CYS A 253 7.70 3.14 -14.64
C CYS A 253 7.20 3.68 -15.99
N GLY A 254 6.41 4.76 -15.98
CA GLY A 254 5.93 5.43 -17.19
C GLY A 254 7.07 5.99 -18.04
N ILE A 255 8.09 6.58 -17.40
CA ILE A 255 9.30 7.06 -18.09
C ILE A 255 10.04 5.88 -18.74
N PHE A 256 10.20 4.76 -18.05
CA PHE A 256 10.84 3.56 -18.60
C PHE A 256 10.08 3.05 -19.82
N LEU A 257 8.77 2.81 -19.71
CA LEU A 257 7.96 2.29 -20.82
C LEU A 257 7.92 3.26 -22.01
N GLY A 258 7.76 4.57 -21.75
CA GLY A 258 7.76 5.58 -22.80
C GLY A 258 9.11 5.66 -23.51
N GLN A 259 10.22 5.54 -22.80
CA GLN A 259 11.56 5.54 -23.40
C GLN A 259 11.82 4.26 -24.21
N VAL A 260 11.43 3.08 -23.70
CA VAL A 260 11.52 1.82 -24.44
C VAL A 260 10.68 1.87 -25.71
N PHE A 261 9.47 2.42 -25.65
CA PHE A 261 8.61 2.60 -26.81
C PHE A 261 9.26 3.49 -27.88
N LEU A 262 9.83 4.63 -27.49
CA LEU A 262 10.51 5.52 -28.42
C LEU A 262 11.75 4.88 -29.06
N LEU A 263 12.53 4.14 -28.27
CA LEU A 263 13.70 3.40 -28.77
C LEU A 263 13.27 2.31 -29.77
N LEU A 264 12.27 1.51 -29.44
CA LEU A 264 11.75 0.46 -30.32
C LEU A 264 11.24 1.04 -31.64
N ASN A 265 10.47 2.13 -31.57
CA ASN A 265 9.95 2.81 -32.75
C ASN A 265 11.10 3.35 -33.63
N SER A 266 12.07 4.02 -33.03
CA SER A 266 13.26 4.52 -33.75
C SER A 266 14.08 3.40 -34.42
N TRP A 267 14.21 2.24 -33.73
CA TRP A 267 14.93 1.08 -34.24
C TRP A 267 14.19 0.43 -35.42
N LEU A 268 12.86 0.25 -35.31
CA LEU A 268 12.03 -0.32 -36.38
C LEU A 268 12.05 0.55 -37.64
N LEU A 269 11.96 1.87 -37.48
CA LEU A 269 12.05 2.82 -38.60
C LEU A 269 13.42 2.73 -39.28
N LYS A 270 14.52 2.66 -38.52
CA LYS A 270 15.88 2.56 -39.04
C LYS A 270 16.15 1.22 -39.76
N LYS A 271 15.62 0.10 -39.23
CA LYS A 271 15.77 -1.23 -39.84
C LYS A 271 15.06 -1.32 -41.19
N ASN A 272 13.85 -0.78 -41.30
CA ASN A 272 13.06 -0.86 -42.53
C ASN A 272 13.45 0.19 -43.58
N SER A 273 13.97 1.36 -43.17
CA SER A 273 14.56 2.33 -44.10
C SER A 273 15.81 1.79 -44.81
N LYS A 274 16.56 0.86 -44.20
CA LYS A 274 17.70 0.19 -44.87
C LYS A 274 17.28 -0.85 -45.91
N ASN A 275 16.06 -1.40 -45.80
CA ASN A 275 15.55 -2.45 -46.68
C ASN A 275 14.65 -1.92 -47.80
N LEU A 276 14.27 -0.64 -47.77
CA LEU A 276 13.40 0.00 -48.74
C LEU A 276 14.10 1.28 -49.24
N ASN A 277 14.39 1.36 -50.55
CA ASN A 277 14.86 2.57 -51.25
C ASN A 277 13.74 3.65 -51.33
N VAL A 278 13.01 3.87 -50.25
CA VAL A 278 11.91 4.83 -50.18
C VAL A 278 12.27 5.86 -49.12
N SER A 279 12.32 7.12 -49.56
CA SER A 279 12.69 8.32 -48.80
C SER A 279 11.69 8.74 -47.71
N GLU A 280 10.63 7.97 -47.50
CA GLU A 280 9.62 8.25 -46.47
C GLU A 280 9.58 7.12 -45.42
N PRO A 281 9.55 7.44 -44.12
CA PRO A 281 9.38 6.44 -43.08
C PRO A 281 8.08 5.68 -43.33
N PRO A 282 8.04 4.33 -43.25
CA PRO A 282 6.82 3.59 -43.56
C PRO A 282 5.76 3.94 -42.52
N PHE A 283 4.80 4.79 -42.89
CA PHE A 283 3.69 5.25 -42.05
C PHE A 283 2.97 4.07 -41.35
N LYS A 284 2.97 2.90 -42.00
CA LYS A 284 2.44 1.62 -41.49
C LYS A 284 3.09 1.13 -40.17
N ILE A 285 4.40 1.33 -39.96
CA ILE A 285 5.11 0.88 -38.74
C ILE A 285 4.84 1.81 -37.56
N LEU A 286 4.84 3.11 -37.84
CA LEU A 286 4.47 4.10 -36.84
C LEU A 286 3.02 3.86 -36.40
N PHE A 287 2.13 3.59 -37.34
CA PHE A 287 0.74 3.26 -37.07
C PHE A 287 0.60 1.98 -36.23
N SER A 288 1.36 0.91 -36.53
CA SER A 288 1.26 -0.35 -35.78
C SER A 288 1.79 -0.25 -34.34
N THR A 289 2.93 0.42 -34.13
CA THR A 289 3.47 0.63 -32.77
C THR A 289 2.56 1.52 -31.92
N VAL A 290 2.04 2.61 -32.49
CA VAL A 290 1.06 3.46 -31.82
C VAL A 290 -0.23 2.69 -31.53
N ALA A 291 -0.72 1.88 -32.47
CA ALA A 291 -1.90 1.05 -32.26
C ALA A 291 -1.71 0.06 -31.10
N ILE A 292 -0.55 -0.61 -31.00
CA ILE A 292 -0.22 -1.50 -29.86
C ILE A 292 -0.26 -0.72 -28.54
N MET A 293 0.35 0.46 -28.50
CA MET A 293 0.32 1.31 -27.30
C MET A 293 -1.11 1.69 -26.93
N LEU A 294 -1.94 2.07 -27.90
CA LEU A 294 -3.36 2.38 -27.66
C LEU A 294 -4.15 1.18 -27.13
N VAL A 295 -3.87 -0.03 -27.62
CA VAL A 295 -4.48 -1.27 -27.11
C VAL A 295 -4.06 -1.52 -25.66
N ILE A 296 -2.77 -1.35 -25.32
CA ILE A 296 -2.30 -1.47 -23.94
C ILE A 296 -3.00 -0.45 -23.04
N LEU A 297 -3.08 0.82 -23.46
CA LEU A 297 -3.77 1.86 -22.72
C LEU A 297 -5.28 1.55 -22.55
N ALA A 298 -5.93 0.99 -23.57
CA ALA A 298 -7.34 0.59 -23.49
C ALA A 298 -7.56 -0.57 -22.50
N ILE A 299 -6.67 -1.56 -22.47
CA ILE A 299 -6.72 -2.66 -21.49
C ILE A 299 -6.52 -2.11 -20.07
N LEU A 300 -5.54 -1.22 -19.87
CA LEU A 300 -5.30 -0.57 -18.58
C LEU A 300 -6.51 0.27 -18.14
N MET A 301 -7.14 0.99 -19.07
CA MET A 301 -8.35 1.76 -18.79
C MET A 301 -9.52 0.86 -18.38
N ALA A 302 -9.77 -0.23 -19.12
CA ALA A 302 -10.84 -1.18 -18.80
C ALA A 302 -10.63 -1.86 -17.43
N THR A 303 -9.39 -2.20 -17.11
CA THR A 303 -9.02 -2.77 -15.80
C THR A 303 -9.19 -1.73 -14.68
N THR A 304 -8.84 -0.47 -14.90
CA THR A 304 -9.06 0.63 -13.94
C THR A 304 -10.53 0.89 -13.67
N ILE A 305 -11.38 0.89 -14.69
CA ILE A 305 -12.84 1.03 -14.52
C ILE A 305 -13.38 -0.12 -13.66
N THR A 306 -12.93 -1.34 -13.94
CA THR A 306 -13.30 -2.52 -13.16
C THR A 306 -12.82 -2.41 -11.71
N GLN A 307 -11.58 -1.94 -11.52
CA GLN A 307 -11.00 -1.76 -10.19
C GLN A 307 -11.75 -0.70 -9.39
N ASN A 308 -12.06 0.45 -9.98
CA ASN A 308 -12.86 1.48 -9.32
C ASN A 308 -14.26 0.99 -8.92
N TYR A 309 -14.85 0.06 -9.69
CA TYR A 309 -16.11 -0.58 -9.32
C TYR A 309 -16.00 -1.48 -8.08
N ILE A 310 -14.86 -2.15 -7.88
CA ILE A 310 -14.57 -2.96 -6.68
C ILE A 310 -14.49 -2.06 -5.44
N TRP A 311 -13.87 -0.89 -5.55
CA TRP A 311 -13.73 0.08 -4.46
C TRP A 311 -15.02 0.82 -4.09
N LYS A 312 -16.14 0.58 -4.79
CA LYS A 312 -17.41 1.29 -4.56
C LYS A 312 -18.12 0.89 -3.27
N ASP A 313 -17.94 -0.35 -2.82
CA ASP A 313 -18.71 -0.94 -1.71
C ASP A 313 -17.89 -2.00 -0.97
N GLU A 314 -18.05 -2.09 0.35
CA GLU A 314 -17.28 -3.01 1.20
C GLU A 314 -17.46 -4.47 0.80
N TRP A 315 -18.67 -4.88 0.42
CA TRP A 315 -18.94 -6.25 -0.03
C TRP A 315 -18.12 -6.59 -1.27
N LYS A 316 -18.09 -5.70 -2.26
CA LYS A 316 -17.31 -5.92 -3.50
C LYS A 316 -15.82 -5.94 -3.22
N LEU A 317 -15.36 -5.03 -2.37
CA LEU A 317 -13.98 -4.89 -1.96
C LEU A 317 -13.47 -6.18 -1.28
N PHE A 318 -14.19 -6.69 -0.28
CA PHE A 318 -13.78 -7.91 0.42
C PHE A 318 -14.07 -9.18 -0.37
N SER A 319 -15.10 -9.20 -1.23
CA SER A 319 -15.31 -10.31 -2.18
C SER A 319 -14.20 -10.38 -3.23
N ALA A 320 -13.66 -9.24 -3.68
CA ALA A 320 -12.48 -9.22 -4.54
C ALA A 320 -11.24 -9.68 -3.79
N SER A 321 -11.06 -9.24 -2.54
CA SER A 321 -9.96 -9.68 -1.68
C SER A 321 -9.98 -11.19 -1.45
N LYS A 322 -11.14 -11.78 -1.18
CA LYS A 322 -11.30 -13.23 -1.06
C LYS A 322 -11.03 -13.97 -2.38
N ARG A 323 -11.31 -13.38 -3.55
CA ARG A 323 -10.95 -13.99 -4.85
C ARG A 323 -9.44 -13.98 -5.08
N SER A 324 -8.76 -12.91 -4.69
CA SER A 324 -7.30 -12.79 -4.85
C SER A 324 -6.53 -13.55 -3.76
N TYR A 325 -7.09 -13.62 -2.56
CA TYR A 325 -6.55 -14.30 -1.40
C TYR A 325 -7.68 -14.98 -0.61
N SER A 326 -8.05 -16.21 -1.03
CA SER A 326 -9.16 -16.98 -0.45
C SER A 326 -8.99 -17.30 1.02
N GLU A 327 -7.74 -17.45 1.45
CA GLU A 327 -7.35 -17.74 2.82
C GLU A 327 -7.19 -16.47 3.68
N SER A 328 -7.48 -15.28 3.15
CA SER A 328 -7.42 -14.04 3.93
C SER A 328 -8.37 -14.10 5.11
N CYS A 329 -7.79 -14.21 6.30
CA CYS A 329 -8.52 -14.13 7.55
C CYS A 329 -9.31 -12.82 7.63
N TYR A 330 -8.65 -11.67 7.39
CA TYR A 330 -9.31 -10.38 7.47
C TYR A 330 -10.47 -10.25 6.48
N ALA A 331 -10.30 -10.69 5.22
CA ALA A 331 -11.40 -10.65 4.25
C ALA A 331 -12.58 -11.52 4.68
N ASN A 332 -12.33 -12.70 5.23
CA ASN A 332 -13.39 -13.58 5.73
C ASN A 332 -14.10 -12.99 6.95
N LEU A 333 -13.37 -12.37 7.90
CA LEU A 333 -13.98 -11.70 9.05
C LEU A 333 -14.87 -10.54 8.62
N GLU A 334 -14.41 -9.71 7.68
CA GLU A 334 -15.21 -8.59 7.16
C GLU A 334 -16.41 -9.05 6.34
N LEU A 335 -16.26 -10.07 5.48
CA LEU A 335 -17.41 -10.66 4.78
C LEU A 335 -18.41 -11.29 5.74
N ALA A 336 -17.95 -11.91 6.83
CA ALA A 336 -18.84 -12.43 7.86
C ALA A 336 -19.61 -11.31 8.56
N ARG A 337 -18.94 -10.22 8.95
CA ARG A 337 -19.58 -9.03 9.52
C ARG A 337 -20.63 -8.45 8.57
N LEU A 338 -20.29 -8.27 7.30
CA LEU A 338 -21.23 -7.78 6.29
C LEU A 338 -22.42 -8.73 6.05
N SER A 339 -22.20 -10.04 6.15
CA SER A 339 -23.28 -11.03 6.10
C SER A 339 -24.20 -10.93 7.32
N ILE A 340 -23.67 -10.63 8.51
CA ILE A 340 -24.50 -10.36 9.72
C ILE A 340 -25.40 -9.14 9.50
N GLU A 341 -24.86 -8.04 8.96
CA GLU A 341 -25.62 -6.81 8.70
C GLU A 341 -26.77 -7.02 7.70
N LYS A 342 -26.64 -8.02 6.82
CA LYS A 342 -27.68 -8.45 5.88
C LYS A 342 -28.56 -9.58 6.42
N GLU A 343 -28.41 -9.95 7.69
CA GLU A 343 -29.12 -11.04 8.36
C GLU A 343 -28.89 -12.43 7.72
N LEU A 344 -27.81 -12.59 6.96
CA LEU A 344 -27.41 -13.84 6.30
C LEU A 344 -26.57 -14.71 7.24
N TYR A 345 -27.16 -15.13 8.36
CA TYR A 345 -26.44 -15.79 9.46
C TYR A 345 -25.68 -17.06 9.04
N SER A 346 -26.29 -17.93 8.22
CA SER A 346 -25.63 -19.15 7.74
C SER A 346 -24.39 -18.84 6.90
N GLN A 347 -24.43 -17.76 6.10
CA GLN A 347 -23.28 -17.34 5.31
C GLN A 347 -22.19 -16.73 6.19
N ALA A 348 -22.56 -15.94 7.20
CA ALA A 348 -21.62 -15.40 8.17
C ALA A 348 -20.89 -16.50 8.95
N ILE A 349 -21.61 -17.54 9.39
CA ILE A 349 -21.02 -18.72 10.05
C ILE A 349 -20.00 -19.39 9.13
N ASN A 350 -20.31 -19.60 7.85
CA ASN A 350 -19.38 -20.22 6.91
C ASN A 350 -18.10 -19.38 6.75
N TYR A 351 -18.21 -18.07 6.59
CA TYR A 351 -17.03 -17.20 6.48
C TYR A 351 -16.17 -17.23 7.74
N TYR A 352 -16.80 -17.23 8.92
CA TYR A 352 -16.06 -17.36 10.18
C TYR A 352 -15.40 -18.74 10.34
N GLU A 353 -16.09 -19.83 10.04
CA GLU A 353 -15.49 -21.18 10.09
C GLU A 353 -14.32 -21.32 9.09
N GLU A 354 -14.40 -20.71 7.91
CA GLU A 354 -13.24 -20.62 7.00
C GLU A 354 -12.08 -19.81 7.61
N ALA A 355 -12.37 -18.70 8.31
CA ALA A 355 -11.34 -17.87 8.95
C ALA A 355 -10.63 -18.59 10.11
N LYS A 356 -11.30 -19.54 10.77
CA LYS A 356 -10.81 -20.29 11.94
C LYS A 356 -9.52 -21.05 11.69
N THR A 357 -9.35 -21.59 10.48
CA THR A 357 -8.12 -22.29 10.09
C THR A 357 -6.92 -21.34 10.00
N ASN A 358 -7.14 -20.11 9.52
CA ASN A 358 -6.07 -19.17 9.21
C ASN A 358 -5.84 -18.13 10.33
N CYS A 359 -6.79 -18.01 11.26
CA CYS A 359 -6.76 -17.08 12.39
C CYS A 359 -7.29 -17.73 13.67
N PRO A 360 -6.65 -18.81 14.17
CA PRO A 360 -7.11 -19.52 15.36
C PRO A 360 -7.02 -18.69 16.65
N ASN A 361 -6.36 -17.53 16.63
CA ASN A 361 -6.20 -16.63 17.78
C ASN A 361 -7.06 -15.35 17.66
N ALA A 362 -7.92 -15.24 16.65
CA ALA A 362 -8.77 -14.05 16.49
C ALA A 362 -9.93 -14.08 17.50
N LYS A 363 -9.92 -13.21 18.51
CA LYS A 363 -11.01 -13.10 19.51
C LYS A 363 -12.35 -12.78 18.86
N THR A 364 -12.35 -11.82 17.93
CA THR A 364 -13.52 -11.38 17.17
C THR A 364 -14.22 -12.54 16.49
N LEU A 365 -13.47 -13.48 15.92
CA LEU A 365 -14.00 -14.69 15.28
C LEU A 365 -14.83 -15.52 16.26
N TYR A 366 -14.25 -15.94 17.39
CA TYR A 366 -14.94 -16.82 18.34
C TYR A 366 -16.10 -16.14 19.05
N LYS A 367 -15.98 -14.82 19.30
CA LYS A 367 -17.08 -14.01 19.81
C LYS A 367 -18.30 -14.09 18.89
N TYR A 368 -18.12 -13.80 17.59
CA TYR A 368 -19.25 -13.77 16.67
C TYR A 368 -19.74 -15.16 16.27
N LEU A 369 -18.88 -16.17 16.16
CA LEU A 369 -19.33 -17.57 16.02
C LEU A 369 -20.22 -17.99 17.19
N GLY A 370 -19.80 -17.69 18.43
CA GLY A 370 -20.59 -18.02 19.61
C GLY A 370 -21.96 -17.37 19.60
N LEU A 371 -22.02 -16.07 19.27
CA LEU A 371 -23.28 -15.32 19.18
C LEU A 371 -24.18 -15.87 18.07
N LEU A 372 -23.62 -16.14 16.89
CA LEU A 372 -24.36 -16.66 15.75
C LEU A 372 -24.92 -18.06 16.03
N TYR A 373 -24.11 -18.95 16.60
CA TYR A 373 -24.56 -20.29 16.96
C TYR A 373 -25.66 -20.25 18.03
N GLY A 374 -25.53 -19.37 19.03
CA GLY A 374 -26.57 -19.14 20.04
C GLY A 374 -27.90 -18.67 19.42
N GLN A 375 -27.81 -17.73 18.47
CA GLN A 375 -28.97 -17.21 17.75
C GLN A 375 -29.61 -18.26 16.82
N THR A 376 -28.82 -19.12 16.18
CA THR A 376 -29.33 -20.22 15.33
C THR A 376 -29.73 -21.47 16.12
N GLY A 377 -29.52 -21.48 17.44
CA GLY A 377 -29.90 -22.58 18.35
C GLY A 377 -28.89 -23.74 18.47
N ASP A 378 -27.71 -23.65 17.85
CA ASP A 378 -26.63 -24.64 18.02
C ASP A 378 -25.84 -24.31 19.30
N LEU A 379 -26.49 -24.51 20.43
CA LEU A 379 -25.95 -24.09 21.74
C LEU A 379 -24.63 -24.81 22.05
N THR A 380 -24.41 -26.03 21.56
CA THR A 380 -23.17 -26.78 21.73
C THR A 380 -21.99 -26.05 21.08
N LYS A 381 -22.11 -25.68 19.80
CA LYS A 381 -21.05 -24.91 19.13
C LYS A 381 -20.91 -23.50 19.70
N ALA A 382 -21.99 -22.90 20.18
CA ALA A 382 -21.94 -21.60 20.85
C ALA A 382 -21.05 -21.66 22.10
N GLU A 383 -21.23 -22.68 22.94
CA GLU A 383 -20.40 -22.90 24.12
C GLU A 383 -18.93 -23.14 23.74
N ASP A 384 -18.66 -23.98 22.75
CA ASP A 384 -17.28 -24.25 22.29
C ASP A 384 -16.58 -22.98 21.84
N ALA A 385 -17.28 -22.13 21.06
CA ALA A 385 -16.73 -20.87 20.59
C ALA A 385 -16.42 -19.91 21.76
N PHE A 386 -17.33 -19.73 22.72
CA PHE A 386 -17.05 -18.86 23.86
C PHE A 386 -15.99 -19.43 24.81
N ARG A 387 -15.87 -20.77 24.95
CA ARG A 387 -14.75 -21.39 25.68
C ARG A 387 -13.41 -21.10 25.01
N GLN A 388 -13.34 -21.17 23.69
CA GLN A 388 -12.12 -20.78 22.96
C GLN A 388 -11.83 -19.28 23.14
N LEU A 389 -12.84 -18.41 23.07
CA LEU A 389 -12.68 -16.98 23.34
C LEU A 389 -12.03 -16.73 24.71
N VAL A 390 -12.54 -17.37 25.77
CA VAL A 390 -11.96 -17.25 27.13
C VAL A 390 -10.51 -17.76 27.16
N LYS A 391 -10.21 -18.86 26.46
CA LYS A 391 -8.88 -19.48 26.41
C LYS A 391 -7.83 -18.56 25.74
N ILE A 392 -8.18 -17.95 24.61
CA ILE A 392 -7.25 -17.10 23.84
C ILE A 392 -7.19 -15.65 24.35
N SER A 393 -8.16 -15.24 25.16
CA SER A 393 -8.22 -13.89 25.73
C SER A 393 -7.10 -13.67 26.73
N GLN A 394 -6.32 -12.61 26.55
CA GLN A 394 -5.27 -12.20 27.49
C GLN A 394 -5.77 -11.17 28.51
N PHE A 395 -6.75 -10.34 28.12
CA PHE A 395 -7.26 -9.26 28.96
C PHE A 395 -8.47 -9.72 29.80
N PRO A 396 -8.59 -9.25 31.07
CA PRO A 396 -9.72 -9.61 31.95
C PRO A 396 -11.09 -9.29 31.35
N ASN A 397 -11.21 -8.17 30.63
CA ASN A 397 -12.48 -7.75 30.04
C ASN A 397 -12.96 -8.69 28.93
N ASP A 398 -12.05 -9.15 28.06
CA ASP A 398 -12.37 -10.10 26.99
C ASP A 398 -12.80 -11.46 27.59
N LYS A 399 -12.10 -11.91 28.64
CA LYS A 399 -12.48 -13.11 29.39
C LYS A 399 -13.84 -12.96 30.06
N ALA A 400 -14.10 -11.81 30.68
CA ALA A 400 -15.38 -11.50 31.30
C ALA A 400 -16.53 -11.57 30.28
N GLU A 401 -16.32 -11.01 29.08
CA GLU A 401 -17.28 -11.12 27.97
C GLU A 401 -17.52 -12.58 27.57
N GLY A 402 -16.46 -13.39 27.44
CA GLY A 402 -16.59 -14.82 27.15
C GLY A 402 -17.39 -15.58 28.21
N TYR A 403 -17.12 -15.35 29.49
CA TYR A 403 -17.88 -15.97 30.59
C TYR A 403 -19.33 -15.51 30.64
N PHE A 404 -19.60 -14.21 30.42
CA PHE A 404 -20.96 -13.70 30.36
C PHE A 404 -21.77 -14.41 29.26
N ASN A 405 -21.20 -14.56 28.06
CA ASN A 405 -21.89 -15.25 26.98
C ASN A 405 -22.02 -16.77 27.21
N LEU A 406 -21.08 -17.42 27.91
CA LEU A 406 -21.28 -18.79 28.38
C LEU A 406 -22.48 -18.89 29.33
N GLY A 407 -22.66 -17.92 30.22
CA GLY A 407 -23.83 -17.84 31.09
C GLY A 407 -25.14 -17.81 30.30
N LEU A 408 -25.21 -16.95 29.26
CA LEU A 408 -26.37 -16.86 28.37
C LEU A 408 -26.67 -18.18 27.65
N VAL A 409 -25.64 -18.87 27.16
CA VAL A 409 -25.80 -20.17 26.47
C VAL A 409 -26.37 -21.22 27.42
N HIS A 410 -25.87 -21.30 28.66
CA HIS A 410 -26.37 -22.25 29.66
C HIS A 410 -27.77 -21.90 30.16
N GLU A 411 -28.09 -20.61 30.26
CA GLU A 411 -29.45 -20.14 30.56
C GLU A 411 -30.44 -20.56 29.48
N GLN A 412 -30.08 -20.38 28.20
CA GLN A 412 -30.91 -20.79 27.06
C GLN A 412 -31.10 -22.33 26.99
N ARG A 413 -30.16 -23.11 27.53
CA ARG A 413 -30.29 -24.58 27.70
C ARG A 413 -31.13 -24.99 28.91
N GLY A 414 -31.45 -24.07 29.82
CA GLY A 414 -32.12 -24.37 31.09
C GLY A 414 -31.19 -24.78 32.24
N ASP A 415 -29.87 -24.77 32.04
CA ASP A 415 -28.85 -25.10 33.04
C ASP A 415 -28.60 -23.89 33.99
N LYS A 416 -29.62 -23.52 34.77
CA LYS A 416 -29.62 -22.32 35.65
C LYS A 416 -28.40 -22.23 36.57
N LEU A 417 -27.98 -23.37 37.14
CA LEU A 417 -26.85 -23.43 38.06
C LEU A 417 -25.52 -23.06 37.38
N LYS A 418 -25.28 -23.57 36.16
CA LYS A 418 -24.07 -23.23 35.39
C LYS A 418 -24.12 -21.78 34.90
N ALA A 419 -25.29 -21.30 34.51
CA ALA A 419 -25.46 -19.90 34.12
C ALA A 419 -25.04 -18.94 35.25
N ILE A 420 -25.51 -19.20 36.48
CA ILE A 420 -25.12 -18.44 37.68
C ILE A 420 -23.61 -18.49 37.93
N GLU A 421 -22.99 -19.66 37.78
CA GLU A 421 -21.54 -19.83 37.95
C GLU A 421 -20.76 -18.95 36.95
N PHE A 422 -21.12 -19.01 35.67
CA PHE A 422 -20.46 -18.22 34.64
C PHE A 422 -20.68 -16.72 34.79
N TYR A 423 -21.88 -16.27 35.16
CA TYR A 423 -22.12 -14.86 35.45
C TYR A 423 -21.30 -14.35 36.64
N ARG A 424 -21.10 -15.17 37.68
CA ARG A 424 -20.20 -14.83 38.80
C ARG A 424 -18.75 -14.73 38.36
N GLN A 425 -18.28 -15.64 37.49
CA GLN A 425 -16.94 -15.57 36.92
C GLN A 425 -16.74 -14.29 36.09
N ALA A 426 -17.72 -13.92 35.27
CA ALA A 426 -17.70 -12.67 34.51
C ALA A 426 -17.61 -11.44 35.43
N LEU A 427 -18.43 -11.37 36.48
CA LEU A 427 -18.43 -10.26 37.45
C LEU A 427 -17.18 -10.22 38.34
N THR A 428 -16.50 -11.36 38.55
CA THR A 428 -15.22 -11.40 39.26
C THR A 428 -14.13 -10.70 38.44
N LEU A 429 -14.15 -10.86 37.12
CA LEU A 429 -13.19 -10.24 36.21
C LEU A 429 -13.55 -8.79 35.84
N ASN A 430 -14.84 -8.50 35.70
CA ASN A 430 -15.36 -7.16 35.44
C ASN A 430 -16.59 -6.87 36.34
N PRO A 431 -16.36 -6.34 37.56
CA PRO A 431 -17.45 -6.05 38.50
C PRO A 431 -18.45 -5.00 38.01
N LYS A 432 -18.08 -4.21 37.00
CA LYS A 432 -18.93 -3.14 36.45
C LYS A 432 -19.77 -3.60 35.25
N GLN A 433 -19.77 -4.90 34.92
CA GLN A 433 -20.57 -5.42 33.82
C GLN A 433 -22.05 -5.52 34.20
N GLU A 434 -22.81 -4.45 33.96
CA GLU A 434 -24.23 -4.32 34.34
C GLU A 434 -25.08 -5.49 33.82
N LYS A 435 -24.89 -5.89 32.57
CA LYS A 435 -25.64 -7.00 31.95
C LYS A 435 -25.49 -8.32 32.72
N ALA A 436 -24.27 -8.63 33.17
CA ALA A 436 -24.01 -9.84 33.94
C ALA A 436 -24.63 -9.76 35.35
N SER A 437 -24.60 -8.57 35.97
CA SER A 437 -25.24 -8.32 37.27
C SER A 437 -26.76 -8.43 37.20
N GLN A 438 -27.36 -7.99 36.10
CA GLN A 438 -28.80 -8.11 35.88
C GLN A 438 -29.20 -9.58 35.67
N ALA A 439 -28.55 -10.30 34.75
CA ALA A 439 -28.86 -11.70 34.47
C ALA A 439 -28.69 -12.60 35.71
N LEU A 440 -27.65 -12.34 36.53
CA LEU A 440 -27.46 -13.05 37.79
C LEU A 440 -28.60 -12.81 38.80
N ARG A 441 -29.20 -11.62 38.83
CA ARG A 441 -30.33 -11.29 39.71
C ARG A 441 -31.63 -11.94 39.25
N GLU A 442 -31.85 -12.03 37.94
CA GLU A 442 -33.05 -12.67 37.37
C GLU A 442 -33.06 -14.19 37.59
N LEU A 443 -31.88 -14.81 37.75
CA LEU A 443 -31.75 -16.24 38.01
C LEU A 443 -31.66 -16.62 39.50
N GLN A 444 -31.68 -15.66 40.43
CA GLN A 444 -31.77 -15.94 41.87
C GLN A 444 -33.23 -15.90 42.30
#